data_AF-E1SQB8-F1
#
_entry.id   AF-E1SQB8-F1
#
_cell.length_a   1.000
_cell.length_b   1.000
_cell.length_c   1.000
_cell.angle_alpha   90.00
_cell.angle_beta   90.00
_cell.angle_gamma   90.00
#
_symmetry.space_group_name_H-M   'P 1'
#
loop_
_entity.id
_entity.type
_entity.pdbx_description
1 polymer ?
#
loop_
_entity_poly.entity_id
_entity_poly.type
_entity_poly.pdbx_seq_one_letter_code
_entity_poly.pdbx_strand_id
1 'polypeptide(L)'
;MHPHAHWLGIAGLTPFWGLPLLAGLDLITADSARYGLIAYSAVILSFLGGIHWYAGVIAQSRPTQTYVAMLPSIVAWLALVLLPTGLALLVLPVAFVALLLYDFRTLNPPPGYWNLRGVLTAVAVLCHGWAALLH
;
A
#
# COMPACT_ATOMS: atom_id res chain seq x y z
N MET A 1 -8.23 -13.02 14.11
CA MET A 1 -6.83 -12.54 14.06
C MET A 1 -6.31 -12.22 15.45
N HIS A 2 -4.99 -12.29 15.69
CA HIS A 2 -4.39 -11.83 16.94
C HIS A 2 -4.55 -10.29 17.10
N PRO A 3 -4.82 -9.76 18.30
CA PRO A 3 -5.00 -8.32 18.52
C PRO A 3 -3.82 -7.47 18.07
N HIS A 4 -2.58 -7.95 18.26
CA HIS A 4 -1.37 -7.24 17.83
C HIS A 4 -1.31 -6.99 16.33
N ALA A 5 -1.75 -7.95 15.51
CA ALA A 5 -1.76 -7.79 14.05
C ALA A 5 -2.74 -6.69 13.62
N HIS A 6 -3.85 -6.54 14.34
CA HIS A 6 -4.82 -5.48 14.08
C HIS A 6 -4.25 -4.10 14.43
N TRP A 7 -3.69 -3.95 15.63
CA TRP A 7 -3.10 -2.70 16.09
C TRP A 7 -1.91 -2.26 15.25
N LEU A 8 -1.01 -3.18 14.90
CA LEU A 8 0.15 -2.88 14.07
C LEU A 8 -0.27 -2.52 12.63
N GLY A 9 -1.31 -3.16 12.09
CA GLY A 9 -1.88 -2.78 10.79
C GLY A 9 -2.38 -1.33 10.79
N ILE A 10 -3.15 -0.95 11.82
CA ILE A 10 -3.64 0.43 11.98
C ILE A 10 -2.48 1.41 12.21
N ALA A 11 -1.51 1.06 13.06
CA ALA A 11 -0.34 1.89 13.30
C ALA A 11 0.48 2.15 12.02
N GLY A 12 0.50 1.18 11.10
CA GLY A 12 1.08 1.34 9.76
C GLY A 12 0.42 2.43 8.91
N LEU A 13 -0.76 2.95 9.28
CA LEU A 13 -1.37 4.10 8.60
C LEU A 13 -0.76 5.44 8.99
N THR A 14 0.10 5.48 10.01
CA THR A 14 0.65 6.74 10.55
C THR A 14 1.23 7.65 9.47
N PRO A 15 2.08 7.18 8.54
CA PRO A 15 2.62 8.05 7.50
C PRO A 15 1.58 8.47 6.45
N PHE A 16 0.54 7.66 6.21
CA PHE A 16 -0.49 7.96 5.21
C PHE A 16 -1.27 9.22 5.54
N TRP A 17 -1.78 9.34 6.77
CA TRP A 17 -2.51 10.53 7.18
C TRP A 17 -1.58 11.60 7.78
N GLY A 18 -0.47 11.20 8.40
CA GLY A 18 0.46 12.11 9.05
C GLY A 18 1.14 13.05 8.08
N LEU A 19 1.61 12.56 6.92
CA LEU A 19 2.33 13.40 5.96
C LEU A 19 1.44 14.49 5.33
N PRO A 20 0.23 14.19 4.81
CA PRO A 20 -0.68 15.22 4.33
C PRO A 20 -1.12 16.20 5.43
N LEU A 21 -1.31 15.72 6.67
CA LEU A 21 -1.65 16.57 7.81
C LEU A 21 -0.53 17.56 8.12
N LEU A 22 0.73 17.10 8.19
CA LEU A 22 1.87 17.97 8.47
C LEU A 22 2.04 19.05 7.39
N ALA A 23 1.79 18.70 6.11
CA ALA A 23 1.79 19.69 5.04
C ALA A 23 0.62 20.69 5.16
N GLY A 24 -0.58 20.22 5.49
CA GLY A 24 -1.75 21.08 5.70
C GLY A 24 -1.64 21.99 6.94
N LEU A 25 -0.68 21.73 7.83
CA LEU A 25 -0.33 22.57 8.97
C LEU A 25 0.90 23.45 8.71
N ASP A 26 1.38 23.51 7.45
CA ASP A 26 2.57 24.24 7.03
C ASP A 26 3.87 23.84 7.78
N LEU A 27 3.90 22.64 8.37
CA LEU A 27 5.06 22.12 9.10
C LEU A 27 6.11 21.49 8.16
N ILE A 28 5.68 21.07 6.97
CA ILE A 28 6.52 20.57 5.87
C ILE A 28 5.93 21.04 4.54
N THR A 29 6.73 21.01 3.47
CA THR A 29 6.22 21.37 2.13
C THR A 29 5.31 20.28 1.57
N ALA A 30 4.38 20.68 0.69
CA ALA A 30 3.53 19.74 -0.04
C ALA A 30 4.36 18.71 -0.83
N ASP A 31 5.48 19.12 -1.43
CA ASP A 31 6.34 18.21 -2.19
C ASP A 31 7.05 17.18 -1.30
N SER A 32 7.52 17.58 -0.12
CA SER A 32 8.07 16.64 0.86
C SER A 32 7.03 15.64 1.34
N ALA A 33 5.80 16.09 1.61
CA ALA A 33 4.71 15.20 2.01
C ALA A 33 4.33 14.22 0.89
N ARG A 34 4.18 14.69 -0.34
CA ARG A 34 3.86 13.84 -1.51
C ARG A 34 4.96 12.81 -1.75
N TYR A 35 6.22 13.23 -1.76
CA TYR A 35 7.35 12.31 -1.92
C TYR A 35 7.39 11.26 -0.81
N GLY A 36 7.26 11.68 0.45
CA GLY A 36 7.22 10.76 1.59
C GLY A 36 6.06 9.76 1.49
N LEU A 37 4.88 10.21 1.05
CA LEU A 37 3.70 9.36 0.88
C LEU A 37 3.90 8.33 -0.23
N ILE A 38 4.44 8.74 -1.37
CA ILE A 38 4.79 7.87 -2.51
C ILE A 38 5.83 6.84 -2.08
N ALA A 39 6.90 7.27 -1.41
CA ALA A 39 7.95 6.39 -0.93
C ALA A 39 7.43 5.36 0.08
N TYR A 40 6.61 5.80 1.04
CA TYR A 40 6.01 4.89 2.02
C TYR A 40 5.03 3.91 1.38
N SER A 41 4.25 4.36 0.39
CA SER A 41 3.36 3.50 -0.39
C SER A 41 4.12 2.40 -1.12
N ALA A 42 5.30 2.71 -1.66
CA ALA A 42 6.18 1.71 -2.26
C ALA A 42 6.70 0.67 -1.26
N VAL A 43 7.05 1.10 -0.05
CA VAL A 43 7.42 0.17 1.04
C VAL A 43 6.26 -0.77 1.38
N ILE A 44 5.05 -0.24 1.56
CA ILE A 44 3.90 -1.06 1.93
C ILE A 44 3.49 -2.00 0.80
N LEU A 45 3.42 -1.55 -0.46
CA LEU A 45 3.15 -2.45 -1.59
C LEU A 45 4.19 -3.57 -1.70
N SER A 46 5.46 -3.27 -1.44
CA SER A 46 6.52 -4.28 -1.42
C SER A 46 6.33 -5.32 -0.31
N PHE A 47 5.97 -4.86 0.91
CA PHE A 47 5.64 -5.75 2.03
C PHE A 47 4.46 -6.68 1.70
N LEU A 48 3.44 -6.16 1.03
CA LEU A 48 2.24 -6.93 0.68
C LEU A 48 2.48 -7.94 -0.43
N GLY A 49 3.36 -7.63 -1.40
CA GLY A 49 3.86 -8.60 -2.36
C GLY A 49 4.51 -9.81 -1.67
N GLY A 50 5.23 -9.58 -0.57
CA GLY A 50 5.84 -10.64 0.24
C GLY A 50 4.85 -11.70 0.76
N ILE A 51 3.59 -11.34 1.02
CA ILE A 51 2.55 -12.29 1.45
C ILE A 51 2.30 -13.33 0.36
N HIS A 52 2.19 -12.90 -0.91
CA HIS A 52 1.98 -13.80 -2.04
C HIS A 52 3.20 -14.64 -2.35
N TRP A 53 4.39 -14.06 -2.17
CA TRP A 53 5.64 -14.81 -2.33
C TRP A 53 5.70 -15.97 -1.33
N TYR A 54 5.44 -15.67 -0.05
CA TYR A 54 5.41 -16.68 1.01
C TYR A 54 4.31 -17.74 0.78
N ALA A 55 3.10 -17.32 0.40
CA ALA A 55 2.02 -18.23 0.06
C ALA A 55 2.40 -19.16 -1.11
N GLY A 56 3.05 -18.61 -2.15
CA GLY A 56 3.53 -19.38 -3.30
C GLY A 56 4.61 -20.41 -2.91
N VAL A 57 5.54 -20.03 -2.01
CA VAL A 57 6.58 -20.93 -1.49
C VAL A 57 5.97 -22.10 -0.71
N ILE A 58 4.99 -21.84 0.17
CA ILE A 58 4.34 -22.92 0.95
C ILE A 58 3.49 -23.82 0.05
N ALA A 59 2.76 -23.24 -0.90
CA ALA A 59 1.81 -23.99 -1.71
C ALA A 59 2.50 -25.03 -2.62
N GLN A 60 3.80 -24.88 -2.94
CA GLN A 60 4.65 -25.73 -3.79
C GLN A 60 4.09 -26.12 -5.18
N SER A 61 2.87 -25.70 -5.51
CA SER A 61 2.07 -26.20 -6.65
C SER A 61 1.74 -25.12 -7.68
N ARG A 62 2.01 -23.85 -7.39
CA ARG A 62 1.67 -22.70 -8.26
C ARG A 62 2.85 -21.72 -8.39
N PRO A 63 3.87 -22.04 -9.21
CA PRO A 63 5.03 -21.15 -9.40
C PRO A 63 4.65 -19.76 -9.91
N THR A 64 3.52 -19.64 -10.62
CA THR A 64 2.97 -18.37 -11.13
C THR A 64 2.66 -17.36 -10.03
N GLN A 65 2.25 -17.80 -8.84
CA GLN A 65 1.92 -16.90 -7.71
C GLN A 65 3.16 -16.17 -7.19
N THR A 66 4.31 -16.84 -7.19
CA THR A 66 5.60 -16.26 -6.77
C THR A 66 6.09 -15.18 -7.72
N TYR A 67 5.84 -15.30 -9.03
CA TYR A 67 6.13 -14.24 -10.01
C TYR A 67 5.20 -13.05 -9.85
N VAL A 68 3.89 -13.32 -9.68
CA VAL A 68 2.89 -12.26 -9.46
C VAL A 68 3.18 -11.49 -8.17
N ALA A 69 3.74 -12.14 -7.15
CA ALA A 69 4.14 -11.52 -5.90
C ALA A 69 5.17 -10.38 -6.04
N MET A 70 5.97 -10.38 -7.11
CA MET A 70 6.94 -9.31 -7.39
C MET A 70 6.31 -8.09 -8.07
N LEU A 71 5.15 -8.24 -8.71
CA LEU A 71 4.51 -7.16 -9.45
C LEU A 71 4.21 -5.93 -8.58
N PRO A 72 3.66 -6.04 -7.35
CA PRO A 72 3.42 -4.88 -6.50
C PRO A 72 4.70 -4.09 -6.19
N SER A 73 5.80 -4.77 -5.86
CA SER A 73 7.08 -4.14 -5.54
C SER A 73 7.67 -3.41 -6.76
N ILE A 74 7.66 -4.07 -7.92
CA ILE A 74 8.20 -3.49 -9.16
C ILE A 74 7.35 -2.29 -9.61
N VAL A 75 6.02 -2.42 -9.62
CA VAL A 75 5.11 -1.32 -9.98
C VAL A 75 5.33 -0.13 -9.04
N ALA A 76 5.43 -0.37 -7.74
CA ALA A 76 5.58 0.72 -6.79
C ALA A 76 6.95 1.38 -6.84
N TRP A 77 8.02 0.61 -7.06
CA TRP A 77 9.35 1.15 -7.28
C TRP A 77 9.43 1.98 -8.56
N LEU A 78 8.89 1.49 -9.68
CA LEU A 78 8.83 2.25 -10.94
C LEU A 78 8.00 3.52 -10.79
N ALA A 79 6.88 3.45 -10.07
CA ALA A 79 6.07 4.63 -9.77
C ALA A 79 6.83 5.68 -8.94
N LEU A 80 7.62 5.23 -7.96
CA LEU A 80 8.44 6.11 -7.13
C LEU A 80 9.58 6.78 -7.93
N VAL A 81 10.28 6.03 -8.79
CA VAL A 81 11.54 6.51 -9.41
C VAL A 81 11.38 7.10 -10.80
N LEU A 82 10.32 6.76 -11.53
CA LEU A 82 10.14 7.18 -12.93
C LEU A 82 8.93 8.09 -13.17
N LEU A 83 7.88 7.99 -12.35
CA LEU A 83 6.64 8.73 -12.63
C LEU A 83 6.69 10.15 -12.03
N PRO A 84 6.14 11.15 -12.73
CA PRO A 84 5.80 12.43 -12.14
C PRO A 84 4.88 12.25 -10.93
N THR A 85 5.02 13.13 -9.92
CA THR A 85 4.30 13.05 -8.64
C THR A 85 2.79 12.82 -8.80
N GLY A 86 2.12 13.56 -9.70
CA GLY A 86 0.68 13.38 -9.94
C GLY A 86 0.30 11.99 -10.46
N LEU A 87 1.11 11.41 -11.35
CA LEU A 87 0.89 10.06 -11.86
C LEU A 87 1.22 8.99 -10.81
N ALA A 88 2.29 9.17 -10.04
CA ALA A 88 2.61 8.28 -8.93
C ALA A 88 1.47 8.25 -7.90
N LEU A 89 0.90 9.43 -7.57
CA LEU A 89 -0.24 9.55 -6.66
C LEU A 89 -1.52 8.88 -7.18
N LEU A 90 -1.64 8.65 -8.49
CA LEU A 90 -2.76 7.93 -9.09
C LEU A 90 -2.49 6.41 -9.18
N VAL A 91 -1.30 6.02 -9.60
CA VAL A 91 -0.96 4.61 -9.90
C VAL A 91 -0.86 3.78 -8.62
N LEU A 92 -0.25 4.30 -7.56
CA LEU A 92 -0.05 3.59 -6.30
C LEU A 92 -1.36 3.19 -5.59
N PRO A 93 -2.38 4.07 -5.42
CA PRO A 93 -3.65 3.66 -4.83
C PRO A 93 -4.42 2.66 -5.70
N VAL A 94 -4.31 2.76 -7.03
CA VAL A 94 -4.86 1.75 -7.94
C VAL A 94 -4.17 0.39 -7.72
N ALA A 95 -2.85 0.38 -7.53
CA ALA A 95 -2.11 -0.85 -7.21
C ALA A 95 -2.55 -1.46 -5.87
N PHE A 96 -2.83 -0.65 -4.84
CA PHE A 96 -3.38 -1.15 -3.57
C PHE A 96 -4.75 -1.82 -3.75
N VAL A 97 -5.64 -1.22 -4.52
CA VAL A 97 -6.97 -1.79 -4.80
C VAL A 97 -6.86 -3.05 -5.65
N ALA A 98 -6.02 -3.03 -6.70
CA ALA A 98 -5.79 -4.19 -7.55
C ALA A 98 -5.22 -5.38 -6.73
N LEU A 99 -4.29 -5.11 -5.82
CA LEU A 99 -3.75 -6.13 -4.93
C LEU A 99 -4.79 -6.67 -3.96
N LEU A 100 -5.65 -5.82 -3.38
CA LEU A 100 -6.77 -6.28 -2.55
C LEU A 100 -7.74 -7.19 -3.34
N LEU A 101 -8.06 -6.83 -4.59
CA LEU A 101 -8.89 -7.67 -5.46
C LEU A 101 -8.20 -8.99 -5.85
N TYR A 102 -6.87 -8.99 -5.94
CA TYR A 102 -6.10 -10.20 -6.15
C TYR A 102 -6.07 -11.07 -4.89
N ASP A 103 -5.87 -10.46 -3.72
CA ASP A 103 -5.91 -11.11 -2.40
C ASP A 103 -7.20 -11.92 -2.27
N PHE A 104 -8.36 -11.31 -2.56
CA PHE A 104 -9.68 -11.97 -2.49
C PHE A 104 -9.80 -13.26 -3.32
N ARG A 105 -9.03 -13.39 -4.40
CA ARG A 105 -9.09 -14.56 -5.29
C ARG A 105 -8.10 -15.65 -4.91
N THR A 106 -7.04 -15.32 -4.20
CA THR A 106 -5.88 -16.21 -4.03
C THR A 106 -5.58 -16.56 -2.58
N LEU A 107 -6.03 -15.75 -1.61
CA LEU A 107 -5.79 -15.97 -0.20
C LEU A 107 -7.03 -16.54 0.51
N ASN A 108 -6.80 -17.40 1.49
CA ASN A 108 -7.81 -17.86 2.45
C ASN A 108 -7.40 -17.47 3.88
N PRO A 109 -7.52 -16.18 4.25
CA PRO A 109 -7.00 -15.66 5.51
C PRO A 109 -7.95 -15.91 6.69
N PRO A 110 -7.47 -15.78 7.93
CA PRO A 110 -8.32 -15.93 9.12
C PRO A 110 -9.39 -14.83 9.21
N PRO A 111 -10.47 -15.06 9.98
CA PRO A 111 -11.52 -14.07 10.21
C PRO A 111 -10.97 -12.72 10.70
N GLY A 112 -11.52 -11.64 10.13
CA GLY A 112 -11.16 -10.25 10.41
C GLY A 112 -10.12 -9.64 9.45
N TYR A 113 -9.40 -10.47 8.67
CA TYR A 113 -8.39 -9.97 7.73
C TYR A 113 -8.99 -9.05 6.67
N TRP A 114 -10.11 -9.44 6.06
CA TRP A 114 -10.73 -8.65 4.99
C TRP A 114 -11.20 -7.27 5.44
N ASN A 115 -11.77 -7.19 6.65
CA ASN A 115 -12.20 -5.91 7.23
C ASN A 115 -11.01 -4.99 7.46
N LEU A 116 -9.96 -5.51 8.11
CA LEU A 116 -8.73 -4.75 8.34
C LEU A 116 -8.14 -4.29 7.00
N ARG A 117 -7.92 -5.23 6.08
CA ARG A 117 -7.34 -4.97 4.76
C ARG A 117 -8.11 -3.91 3.98
N GLY A 118 -9.44 -3.99 3.97
CA GLY A 118 -10.30 -3.01 3.33
C GLY A 118 -10.15 -1.61 3.93
N VAL A 119 -10.14 -1.49 5.26
CA VAL A 119 -9.92 -0.22 5.96
C VAL A 119 -8.55 0.36 5.64
N LEU A 120 -7.48 -0.45 5.71
CA LEU A 120 -6.13 0.01 5.41
C LEU A 120 -6.01 0.54 3.98
N THR A 121 -6.54 -0.20 2.99
CA THR A 121 -6.56 0.21 1.59
C THR A 121 -7.38 1.48 1.38
N ALA A 122 -8.57 1.58 1.98
CA ALA A 122 -9.42 2.76 1.87
C ALA A 122 -8.71 4.02 2.40
N VAL A 123 -8.08 3.94 3.57
CA VAL A 123 -7.32 5.07 4.14
C VAL A 123 -6.16 5.44 3.23
N ALA A 124 -5.40 4.47 2.74
CA ALA A 124 -4.30 4.73 1.81
C ALA A 124 -4.76 5.47 0.55
N VAL A 125 -5.88 5.04 -0.06
CA VAL A 125 -6.47 5.67 -1.25
C VAL A 125 -6.91 7.11 -0.96
N LEU A 126 -7.63 7.33 0.16
CA LEU A 126 -8.09 8.66 0.55
C LEU A 126 -6.93 9.62 0.80
N CYS A 127 -5.85 9.14 1.43
CA CYS A 127 -4.66 9.95 1.70
C CYS A 127 -3.91 10.33 0.42
N HIS A 128 -3.87 9.47 -0.60
CA HIS A 128 -3.35 9.84 -1.91
C HIS A 128 -4.19 10.95 -2.56
N GLY A 129 -5.52 10.84 -2.47
CA GLY A 129 -6.43 11.89 -2.93
C GLY A 129 -6.19 13.22 -2.20
N TRP A 130 -6.01 13.19 -0.88
CA TRP A 130 -5.69 14.40 -0.10
C TRP A 130 -4.34 14.99 -0.52
N ALA A 131 -3.28 14.19 -0.63
CA ALA A 131 -1.96 14.68 -1.03
C ALA A 131 -1.95 15.29 -2.44
N ALA A 132 -2.80 14.81 -3.35
CA ALA A 132 -2.97 15.38 -4.68
C ALA A 132 -3.63 16.76 -4.67
N LEU A 133 -4.37 17.10 -3.61
CA LEU A 133 -5.09 18.37 -3.44
C LEU A 133 -4.34 19.39 -2.57
N LEU A 134 -3.17 19.03 -2.00
CA LEU A 134 -2.33 19.98 -1.27
C LEU A 134 -1.88 21.13 -2.19
N HIS A 135 -1.78 22.34 -1.65
CA HIS A 135 -1.30 23.53 -2.34
C HIS A 135 0.12 23.87 -1.91
#